data_AF-C9Y9Q5-F1
#
_entry.id   AF-C9Y9Q5-F1
#
_cell.length_a   1.000
_cell.length_b   1.000
_cell.length_c   1.000
_cell.angle_alpha   90.00
_cell.angle_beta   90.00
_cell.angle_gamma   90.00
#
_symmetry.space_group_name_H-M   'P 1'
#
loop_
_entity.id
_entity.type
_entity.pdbx_description
1 polymer ?
#
loop_
_entity_poly.entity_id
_entity_poly.type
_entity_poly.pdbx_seq_one_letter_code
_entity_poly.pdbx_strand_id
1 'polypeptide(L)'
;MVVIRLARGGAKARPFFNIVVADKRTRRDGRFIERIGFYNPIAKENEESIRIAQDRLTYWKGVGAQASPTVERLINQAAKKAA
;
A
#
# COMPACT_ATOMS: atom_id res chain seq x y z
N MET A 1 -11.20 1.94 -13.24
CA MET A 1 -9.75 2.20 -13.41
C MET A 1 -9.04 1.53 -12.26
N VAL A 2 -7.88 0.94 -12.53
CA VAL A 2 -7.07 0.25 -11.53
C VAL A 2 -6.31 1.28 -10.71
N VAL A 3 -6.37 1.14 -9.39
CA VAL A 3 -5.73 2.05 -8.44
C VAL A 3 -4.91 1.27 -7.41
N ILE A 4 -3.83 1.89 -6.94
CA ILE A 4 -3.05 1.41 -5.81
C ILE A 4 -3.48 2.23 -4.59
N ARG A 5 -4.12 1.58 -3.63
CA ARG A 5 -4.75 2.24 -2.47
C ARG A 5 -4.51 1.45 -1.18
N LEU A 6 -4.78 2.12 -0.05
CA LEU A 6 -4.75 1.50 1.28
C LEU A 6 -6.09 0.83 1.58
N ALA A 7 -6.04 -0.46 1.91
CA ALA A 7 -7.14 -1.17 2.56
C ALA A 7 -6.87 -1.21 4.07
N ARG A 8 -7.84 -0.76 4.88
CA ARG A 8 -7.68 -0.68 6.33
C ARG A 8 -8.10 -2.00 6.96
N GLY A 9 -7.20 -2.57 7.75
CA GLY A 9 -7.45 -3.63 8.70
C GLY A 9 -6.91 -3.26 10.09
N GLY A 10 -6.65 -4.29 10.88
CA GLY A 10 -6.22 -4.15 12.28
C GLY A 10 -7.40 -4.00 13.24
N ALA A 11 -7.09 -3.60 14.47
CA ALA A 11 -8.08 -3.46 15.53
C ALA A 11 -8.50 -2.00 15.73
N LYS A 12 -9.55 -1.78 16.53
CA LYS A 12 -9.93 -0.43 16.99
C LYS A 12 -8.69 0.23 17.63
N ALA A 13 -8.44 1.50 17.27
CA ALA A 13 -7.26 2.27 17.68
C ALA A 13 -5.88 1.67 17.31
N ARG A 14 -5.83 0.57 16.55
CA ARG A 14 -4.59 -0.05 16.05
C ARG A 14 -4.70 -0.33 14.56
N PRO A 15 -4.65 0.71 13.71
CA PRO A 15 -4.84 0.56 12.27
C PRO A 15 -3.65 -0.15 11.64
N PHE A 16 -3.94 -1.07 10.71
CA PHE A 16 -2.96 -1.69 9.84
C PHE A 16 -3.44 -1.55 8.41
N PHE A 17 -2.58 -1.13 7.49
CA PHE A 17 -2.98 -0.87 6.11
C PHE A 17 -2.31 -1.84 5.16
N ASN A 18 -3.11 -2.51 4.32
CA ASN A 18 -2.58 -3.27 3.18
C ASN A 18 -2.48 -2.35 1.98
N ILE A 19 -1.35 -2.39 1.26
CA ILE A 19 -1.19 -1.71 -0.01
C ILE A 19 -1.67 -2.67 -1.09
N VAL A 20 -2.82 -2.34 -1.70
CA VAL A 20 -3.51 -3.23 -2.64
C VAL A 20 -3.75 -2.55 -3.97
N VAL A 21 -3.71 -3.35 -5.02
CA VAL A 21 -4.12 -2.99 -6.37
C VAL A 21 -5.56 -3.46 -6.54
N ALA A 22 -6.46 -2.54 -6.86
CA ALA A 22 -7.89 -2.84 -6.98
C ALA A 22 -8.55 -1.93 -8.03
N ASP A 23 -9.71 -2.35 -8.57
CA ASP A 23 -10.54 -1.42 -9.33
C ASP A 23 -11.17 -0.39 -8.39
N LYS A 24 -11.12 0.90 -8.76
CA LYS A 24 -11.63 2.04 -7.98
C LYS A 24 -13.07 1.86 -7.49
N ARG A 25 -13.93 1.16 -8.24
CA ARG A 25 -15.36 0.95 -7.91
C ARG A 25 -15.58 -0.02 -6.75
N THR A 26 -14.60 -0.86 -6.44
CA THR A 26 -14.70 -1.84 -5.35
C THR A 26 -14.61 -1.15 -3.98
N ARG A 27 -15.29 -1.71 -2.97
CA ARG A 27 -15.20 -1.26 -1.57
C ARG A 27 -13.75 -1.25 -1.09
N ARG A 28 -13.38 -0.27 -0.24
CA ARG A 28 -12.02 -0.10 0.32
C ARG A 28 -11.39 -1.41 0.80
N ASP A 29 -12.10 -2.13 1.66
CA ASP A 29 -11.65 -3.40 2.27
C ASP A 29 -12.37 -4.60 1.63
N GLY A 30 -12.74 -4.48 0.35
CA GLY A 30 -13.40 -5.53 -0.42
C GLY A 30 -12.41 -6.34 -1.26
N ARG A 31 -12.92 -6.85 -2.38
CA ARG A 31 -12.13 -7.56 -3.38
C ARG A 31 -11.04 -6.65 -3.96
N PHE A 32 -9.83 -7.17 -4.02
CA PHE A 32 -8.69 -6.57 -4.70
C PHE A 32 -8.11 -7.57 -5.72
N ILE A 33 -7.27 -7.08 -6.62
CA ILE A 33 -6.58 -7.89 -7.64
C ILE A 33 -5.33 -8.51 -7.03
N GLU A 34 -4.50 -7.68 -6.40
CA GLU A 34 -3.23 -8.11 -5.81
C GLU A 34 -2.88 -7.26 -4.58
N ARG A 35 -2.23 -7.88 -3.59
CA ARG A 35 -1.60 -7.17 -2.47
C ARG A 35 -0.10 -7.07 -2.73
N ILE A 36 0.41 -5.85 -2.81
CA ILE A 36 1.82 -5.57 -3.12
C ILE A 36 2.63 -5.08 -1.91
N GLY A 37 2.01 -4.97 -0.75
CA GLY A 37 2.69 -4.51 0.46
C GLY A 37 1.78 -4.24 1.65
N PHE A 38 2.35 -3.58 2.65
CA PHE A 38 1.63 -3.09 3.81
C PHE A 38 2.30 -1.85 4.42
N TYR A 39 1.53 -1.18 5.27
CA TYR A 39 1.94 -0.05 6.07
C TYR A 39 1.34 -0.18 7.49
N ASN A 40 2.22 -0.17 8.49
CA ASN A 40 1.91 -0.11 9.90
C ASN A 40 2.37 1.23 10.49
N PRO A 41 1.46 2.18 10.76
CA PRO A 41 1.81 3.49 11.32
C PRO A 41 2.24 3.44 12.79
N ILE A 42 1.92 2.36 13.51
CA ILE A 42 2.21 2.19 14.95
C ILE A 42 3.30 1.13 15.18
N ALA A 43 4.08 0.81 14.15
CA ALA A 43 5.19 -0.13 14.25
C ALA A 43 6.19 0.35 15.31
N LYS A 44 6.62 -0.58 16.16
CA LYS A 44 7.73 -0.35 17.10
C LYS A 44 9.05 -0.36 16.35
N GLU A 45 10.14 0.10 16.98
CA GLU A 45 11.47 0.19 16.35
C GLU A 45 11.97 -1.15 15.78
N ASN A 46 11.56 -2.27 16.38
CA ASN A 46 11.92 -3.62 15.94
C ASN A 46 10.98 -4.22 14.89
N GLU A 47 9.92 -3.51 14.51
CA GLU A 47 8.93 -3.95 13.53
C GLU A 47 9.05 -3.17 12.22
N GLU A 48 8.83 -3.85 11.10
CA GLU A 48 8.86 -3.17 9.80
C GLU A 48 7.60 -2.31 9.63
N SER A 49 7.79 -0.99 9.54
CA SER A 49 6.68 -0.05 9.37
C SER A 49 6.08 -0.07 7.97
N ILE A 50 6.88 -0.26 6.93
CA ILE A 50 6.44 -0.24 5.53
C ILE A 50 7.20 -1.33 4.77
N ARG A 51 6.45 -2.19 4.05
CA ARG A 51 7.02 -3.14 3.09
C ARG A 51 6.29 -3.01 1.76
N ILE A 52 7.04 -2.90 0.66
CA ILE A 52 6.50 -2.79 -0.70
C ILE A 52 7.31 -3.68 -1.64
N ALA A 53 6.64 -4.55 -2.39
CA ALA A 53 7.24 -5.32 -3.48
C ALA A 53 7.47 -4.39 -4.68
N GLN A 54 8.73 -3.98 -4.88
CA GLN A 54 9.08 -2.94 -5.86
C GLN A 54 8.90 -3.39 -7.31
N ASP A 55 9.13 -4.68 -7.58
CA ASP A 55 8.88 -5.32 -8.87
C ASP A 55 7.40 -5.20 -9.27
N ARG A 56 6.49 -5.53 -8.36
CA ARG A 56 5.05 -5.44 -8.59
C ARG A 56 4.56 -4.00 -8.65
N LEU A 57 5.10 -3.12 -7.83
CA LEU A 57 4.79 -1.69 -7.90
C LEU A 57 5.14 -1.11 -9.27
N THR A 58 6.33 -1.41 -9.77
CA THR A 58 6.82 -0.92 -11.06
C THR A 58 5.97 -1.46 -12.21
N TYR A 59 5.66 -2.75 -12.19
CA TYR A 59 4.76 -3.38 -13.15
C TYR A 59 3.39 -2.68 -13.20
N TRP A 60 2.72 -2.53 -12.07
CA TRP A 60 1.37 -1.96 -12.03
C TRP A 60 1.32 -0.49 -12.45
N LYS A 61 2.35 0.28 -12.07
CA LYS A 61 2.51 1.66 -12.57
C LYS A 61 2.69 1.68 -14.10
N GLY A 62 3.50 0.77 -14.65
CA GLY A 62 3.71 0.65 -16.10
C GLY A 62 2.45 0.26 -16.88
N VAL A 63 1.56 -0.54 -16.27
CA VAL A 63 0.24 -0.91 -16.82
C VAL A 63 -0.80 0.22 -16.64
N GLY A 64 -0.41 1.36 -16.03
CA GLY A 64 -1.26 2.55 -15.89
C GLY A 64 -2.07 2.63 -14.60
N ALA A 65 -1.79 1.76 -13.61
CA ALA A 65 -2.42 1.87 -12.30
C ALA A 65 -2.00 3.16 -11.58
N GLN A 66 -2.98 3.91 -11.09
CA GLN A 66 -2.74 5.19 -10.42
C GLN A 66 -2.63 4.99 -8.90
N ALA A 67 -1.56 5.49 -8.29
CA ALA A 67 -1.41 5.46 -6.84
C ALA A 67 -2.17 6.61 -6.18
N SER A 68 -2.78 6.36 -5.02
CA SER A 68 -3.36 7.45 -4.22
C SER A 68 -2.25 8.35 -3.62
N PRO A 69 -2.51 9.64 -3.36
CA PRO A 69 -1.48 10.58 -2.85
C PRO A 69 -0.76 10.09 -1.59
N THR A 70 -1.49 9.43 -0.67
CA THR A 70 -0.88 8.85 0.53
C THR A 70 0.05 7.68 0.21
N VAL A 71 -0.33 6.83 -0.74
CA VAL A 71 0.51 5.69 -1.17
C VAL A 71 1.77 6.20 -1.86
N GLU A 72 1.70 7.27 -2.68
CA GLU A 72 2.88 7.89 -3.27
C GLU A 72 3.85 8.42 -2.21
N ARG A 73 3.34 9.10 -1.18
CA ARG A 73 4.16 9.55 -0.05
C ARG A 73 4.85 8.38 0.66
N LEU A 74 4.14 7.27 0.87
CA LEU A 74 4.70 6.06 1.50
C LEU A 74 5.75 5.37 0.62
N ILE A 75 5.54 5.33 -0.70
CA ILE A 75 6.53 4.82 -1.67
C ILE A 75 7.82 5.64 -1.58
N ASN A 76 7.70 6.97 -1.58
CA ASN A 76 8.86 7.86 -1.47
C ASN A 76 9.58 7.70 -0.12
N GLN A 77 8.83 7.50 0.97
CA GLN A 77 9.40 7.25 2.29
C GLN A 77 10.14 5.90 2.34
N ALA A 78 9.57 4.85 1.73
CA ALA A 78 10.19 3.54 1.66
C ALA A 78 11.48 3.57 0.82
N ALA A 79 11.47 4.28 -0.32
CA ALA A 79 12.66 4.45 -1.15
C ALA A 79 13.80 5.15 -0.41
N LYS A 80 13.50 6.21 0.37
CA LYS A 80 14.50 6.90 1.20
C LYS A 80 15.07 6.06 2.34
N LYS A 81 14.31 5.08 2.86
CA LYS A 81 14.77 4.20 3.94
C LYS A 81 15.69 3.08 3.42
N ALA A 82 15.58 2.73 2.15
CA ALA A 82 16.38 1.68 1.51
C ALA A 82 17.69 2.20 0.90
N ALA A 83 17.81 3.52 0.71
CA ALA A 83 19.04 4.21 0.32
C ALA A 83 19.89 4.53 1.57
#